data_AF-A0ABD0K9J6-F1
#
_entry.id   AF-A0ABD0K9J6-F1
#
_cell.length_a   1.000
_cell.length_b   1.000
_cell.length_c   1.000
_cell.angle_alpha   90.00
_cell.angle_beta   90.00
_cell.angle_gamma   90.00
#
_symmetry.space_group_name_H-M   'P 1'
#
loop_
_entity.id
_entity.type
_entity.pdbx_description
1 polymer ?
#
loop_
_entity_poly.entity_id
_entity_poly.type
_entity_poly.pdbx_seq_one_letter_code
_entity_poly.pdbx_strand_id
1 'polypeptide(L)'
;MNALQTKYGDQGLTVLGFPCNQFHYQEPGTEAEILNGVKYVRPGGGFVPNFQMFAKIDVNGPTEAPLYTYLKSYCLATTTTFTPSVLMYTPIKSSDVMWNWETFLVNKTGKVIARAPPALDPMAWEPKIQQELGLNPGGAAVGK
;
A
#
# COMPACT_ATOMS: atom_id res chain seq x y z
N MET A 1 8.92 3.04 -1.10
CA MET A 1 7.82 3.91 -1.56
C MET A 1 8.31 5.25 -2.09
N ASN A 2 8.99 6.10 -1.30
CA ASN A 2 9.48 7.40 -1.80
C ASN A 2 10.29 7.30 -3.10
N ALA A 3 11.20 6.32 -3.20
CA ALA A 3 12.01 6.11 -4.40
C ALA A 3 11.16 5.84 -5.66
N LEU A 4 10.10 5.03 -5.57
CA LEU A 4 9.18 4.79 -6.68
C LEU A 4 8.43 6.06 -7.06
N GLN A 5 7.89 6.79 -6.08
CA GLN A 5 7.17 8.04 -6.33
C GLN A 5 8.08 9.09 -6.97
N THR A 6 9.33 9.22 -6.53
CA THR A 6 10.32 10.12 -7.15
C THR A 6 10.63 9.69 -8.58
N LYS A 7 10.81 8.38 -8.82
CA LYS A 7 11.28 7.87 -10.12
C LYS A 7 10.19 7.83 -11.19
N TYR A 8 8.94 7.59 -10.80
CA TYR A 8 7.82 7.32 -11.71
C TYR A 8 6.64 8.29 -11.57
N GLY A 9 6.70 9.22 -10.61
CA GLY A 9 5.62 10.16 -10.31
C GLY A 9 5.21 11.00 -11.52
N ASP A 10 6.20 11.60 -12.17
CA ASP A 10 5.99 12.46 -13.34
C ASP A 10 5.57 11.66 -14.59
N GLN A 11 5.79 10.35 -14.60
CA GLN A 11 5.32 9.44 -15.65
C GLN A 11 3.91 8.89 -15.40
N GLY A 12 3.26 9.27 -14.30
CA GLY A 12 1.88 8.91 -13.99
C GLY A 12 1.71 7.80 -12.95
N LEU A 13 2.76 7.42 -12.21
CA LEU A 13 2.59 6.66 -10.98
C LEU A 13 2.10 7.58 -9.86
N THR A 14 1.17 7.11 -9.04
CA THR A 14 0.85 7.76 -7.77
C THR A 14 0.83 6.72 -6.66
N VAL A 15 1.64 6.94 -5.64
CA VAL A 15 1.63 6.16 -4.42
C VAL A 15 0.61 6.77 -3.46
N LEU A 16 -0.21 5.93 -2.83
CA LEU A 16 -1.22 6.33 -1.86
C LEU A 16 -1.01 5.53 -0.57
N GLY A 17 -0.88 6.22 0.56
CA GLY A 17 -0.68 5.60 1.88
C GLY A 17 -1.93 5.69 2.74
N PHE A 18 -2.39 4.54 3.25
CA PHE A 18 -3.56 4.44 4.13
C PHE A 18 -3.13 3.89 5.49
N PRO A 19 -2.95 4.74 6.51
CA PRO A 19 -2.68 4.28 7.86
C PRO A 19 -3.81 3.37 8.36
N CYS A 20 -3.45 2.32 9.11
CA CYS A 20 -4.40 1.36 9.65
C CYS A 20 -3.85 0.78 10.96
N ASN A 21 -4.70 0.67 11.99
CA ASN A 21 -4.29 0.20 13.31
C ASN A 21 -4.74 -1.24 13.64
N GLN A 22 -5.25 -1.97 12.64
CA GLN A 22 -5.85 -3.30 12.84
C GLN A 22 -4.82 -4.41 13.06
N PHE A 23 -3.53 -4.14 12.82
CA PHE A 23 -2.45 -5.12 12.87
C PHE A 23 -1.54 -4.85 14.07
N HIS A 24 -1.84 -5.52 15.20
CA HIS A 24 -1.16 -5.40 16.49
C HIS A 24 -0.88 -3.96 16.95
N TYR A 25 -1.85 -3.08 16.71
CA TYR A 25 -1.80 -1.67 17.11
C TYR A 25 -0.54 -0.91 16.68
N GLN A 26 0.02 -1.24 15.51
CA GLN A 26 1.27 -0.63 15.03
C GLN A 26 1.11 0.81 14.49
N GLU A 27 -0.12 1.35 14.45
CA GLU A 27 -0.40 2.74 14.05
C GLU A 27 -1.34 3.44 15.06
N PRO A 28 -0.92 3.54 16.35
CA PRO A 28 -1.80 3.97 17.44
C PRO A 28 -2.09 5.48 17.40
N GLY A 29 -1.20 6.27 16.79
CA GLY A 29 -1.29 7.73 16.79
C GLY A 29 -2.48 8.29 16.00
N THR A 30 -2.79 9.55 16.30
CA THR A 30 -3.63 10.42 15.48
C THR A 30 -2.93 10.80 14.17
N GLU A 31 -3.66 11.36 13.21
CA GLU A 31 -3.10 11.76 11.89
C GLU A 31 -1.86 12.66 12.01
N ALA A 32 -1.90 13.65 12.91
CA ALA A 32 -0.77 14.53 13.18
C ALA A 32 0.42 13.79 13.81
N GLU A 33 0.14 12.84 14.72
CA GLU A 33 1.18 12.05 15.38
C GLU A 33 1.83 11.04 14.43
N ILE A 34 1.10 10.50 13.46
CA ILE A 34 1.64 9.57 12.46
C ILE A 34 2.77 10.25 11.67
N LEU A 35 2.52 11.46 11.14
CA LEU A 35 3.54 12.20 10.40
C LEU A 35 4.75 12.58 11.27
N ASN A 36 4.51 12.94 12.53
CA ASN A 36 5.60 13.19 13.48
C ASN A 36 6.40 11.92 13.80
N GLY A 37 5.74 10.78 13.99
CA GLY A 37 6.38 9.49 14.23
C GLY A 37 7.27 9.09 13.06
N VAL A 38 6.77 9.24 11.83
CA VAL A 38 7.53 9.00 10.60
C VAL A 38 8.75 9.92 10.50
N LYS A 39 8.59 11.21 10.80
CA LYS A 39 9.66 12.21 10.67
C LYS A 39 10.73 12.14 11.76
N TYR A 40 10.34 11.88 13.00
CA TYR A 40 11.21 12.02 14.16
C TYR A 40 11.56 10.71 14.86
N VAL A 41 10.76 9.64 14.68
CA VAL A 41 10.93 8.39 15.44
C VAL A 41 11.35 7.23 14.54
N ARG A 42 10.47 6.79 13.63
CA ARG A 42 10.74 5.69 12.69
C ARG A 42 9.95 5.90 11.41
N PRO A 43 10.61 6.01 10.24
CA PRO A 43 12.06 5.90 10.02
C PRO A 43 12.91 6.99 10.69
N GLY A 44 12.32 8.15 11.05
CA GLY A 44 13.04 9.22 11.73
C GLY A 44 13.98 9.99 10.80
N GLY A 45 14.95 10.72 11.37
CA GLY A 45 15.98 11.41 10.59
C GLY A 45 15.47 12.54 9.69
N GLY A 46 14.28 13.08 9.96
CA GLY A 46 13.66 14.10 9.12
C GLY A 46 12.97 13.55 7.88
N PHE A 47 12.76 12.23 7.79
CA PHE A 47 12.07 11.61 6.66
C PHE A 47 10.65 12.15 6.50
N VAL A 48 10.27 12.46 5.26
CA VAL A 48 8.92 12.89 4.90
C VAL A 48 8.44 12.06 3.72
N PRO A 49 7.27 11.41 3.79
CA PRO A 49 6.64 10.77 2.64
C PRO A 49 6.45 11.79 1.52
N ASN A 50 6.89 11.48 0.30
CA ASN A 50 6.72 12.35 -0.87
C ASN A 50 5.46 11.99 -1.69
N PHE A 51 4.51 11.31 -1.05
CA PHE A 51 3.28 10.82 -1.62
C PHE A 51 2.11 11.07 -0.66
N GLN A 52 0.88 10.98 -1.17
CA GLN A 52 -0.31 11.29 -0.37
C GLN A 52 -0.52 10.25 0.72
N MET A 53 -0.57 10.72 1.96
CA MET A 53 -1.06 9.97 3.11
C MET A 53 -2.51 10.37 3.38
N PHE A 54 -3.40 9.40 3.57
CA PHE A 54 -4.80 9.62 3.88
C PHE A 54 -5.06 9.53 5.39
N ALA A 55 -6.30 9.84 5.78
CA ALA A 55 -6.82 9.54 7.10
C ALA A 55 -6.68 8.05 7.43
N LYS A 56 -6.59 7.74 8.72
CA LYS A 56 -6.54 6.36 9.21
C LYS A 56 -7.87 5.67 8.91
N ILE A 57 -7.81 4.46 8.36
CA ILE A 57 -8.99 3.66 8.00
C ILE A 57 -8.84 2.21 8.44
N ASP A 58 -9.98 1.53 8.55
CA ASP A 58 -10.02 0.08 8.63
C ASP A 58 -9.95 -0.52 7.22
N VAL A 59 -9.18 -1.60 7.07
CA VAL A 59 -8.98 -2.30 5.80
C VAL A 59 -9.65 -3.68 5.78
N ASN A 60 -10.02 -4.18 6.96
CA ASN A 60 -10.71 -5.44 7.17
C ASN A 60 -11.87 -5.29 8.16
N GLY A 61 -12.72 -6.32 8.23
CA GLY A 61 -13.84 -6.38 9.16
C GLY A 61 -15.06 -5.57 8.72
N PRO A 62 -16.09 -5.45 9.59
CA PRO A 62 -17.37 -4.82 9.26
C PRO A 62 -17.29 -3.33 8.92
N THR A 63 -16.24 -2.65 9.39
CA THR A 63 -16.00 -1.22 9.24
C THR A 63 -14.98 -0.91 8.14
N GLU A 64 -14.54 -1.91 7.36
CA GLU A 64 -13.57 -1.71 6.30
C GLU A 64 -14.02 -0.64 5.29
N ALA A 65 -13.09 0.20 4.87
CA ALA A 65 -13.37 1.20 3.86
C ALA A 65 -13.80 0.52 2.54
N PRO A 66 -14.81 1.06 1.81
CA PRO A 66 -15.28 0.49 0.55
C PRO A 66 -14.16 0.30 -0.50
N LEU A 67 -13.14 1.17 -0.46
CA LEU A 67 -11.93 1.02 -1.28
C LEU A 67 -11.25 -0.34 -1.04
N TYR A 68 -11.07 -0.76 0.22
CA TYR A 68 -10.41 -2.02 0.52
C TYR A 68 -11.31 -3.24 0.24
N THR A 69 -12.64 -3.10 0.34
CA THR A 69 -13.56 -4.12 -0.20
C THR A 69 -13.33 -4.32 -1.69
N TYR A 70 -13.24 -3.23 -2.45
CA TYR A 70 -12.93 -3.27 -3.89
C TYR A 70 -11.54 -3.87 -4.14
N LEU A 71 -10.49 -3.39 -3.48
CA LEU A 71 -9.12 -3.89 -3.71
C LEU A 71 -8.99 -5.40 -3.46
N LYS A 72 -9.61 -5.90 -2.37
CA LYS A 72 -9.58 -7.31 -1.99
C LYS A 72 -10.36 -8.23 -2.94
N SER A 73 -11.29 -7.71 -3.75
CA SER A 73 -12.14 -8.55 -4.61
C SER A 73 -11.51 -8.95 -5.95
N TYR A 74 -10.41 -8.31 -6.36
CA TYR A 74 -9.83 -8.49 -7.71
C TYR A 74 -8.57 -9.36 -7.75
N CYS A 75 -7.94 -9.62 -6.62
CA CYS A 75 -6.71 -10.43 -6.53
C CYS A 75 -6.82 -11.43 -5.39
N LEU A 76 -6.29 -12.64 -5.60
CA LEU A 76 -6.15 -13.64 -4.55
C LEU A 76 -5.37 -13.06 -3.37
N ALA A 77 -5.75 -13.44 -2.15
CA ALA A 77 -5.04 -13.03 -0.96
C ALA A 77 -3.59 -13.55 -0.97
N THR A 78 -2.69 -12.79 -0.34
CA THR A 78 -1.27 -13.14 -0.24
C THR A 78 -1.03 -14.28 0.75
N THR A 79 -2.02 -14.56 1.61
CA THR A 79 -2.10 -15.71 2.50
C THR A 79 -3.57 -16.01 2.79
N THR A 80 -3.88 -17.25 3.12
CA THR A 80 -5.18 -17.66 3.70
C THR A 80 -5.06 -18.06 5.17
N THR A 81 -3.85 -17.97 5.72
CA THR A 81 -3.52 -18.31 7.10
C THR A 81 -3.30 -17.04 7.89
N PHE A 82 -4.06 -16.89 8.99
CA PHE A 82 -4.07 -15.71 9.84
C PHE A 82 -3.77 -16.10 11.29
N THR A 83 -3.27 -15.15 12.07
CA THR A 83 -3.04 -15.30 13.51
C THR A 83 -4.02 -14.37 14.25
N PRO A 84 -5.20 -14.86 14.68
CA PRO A 84 -6.26 -14.00 15.21
C PRO A 84 -5.83 -13.15 16.42
N SER A 85 -4.91 -13.63 17.25
CA SER A 85 -4.46 -12.93 18.46
C SER A 85 -3.74 -11.60 18.18
N VAL A 86 -3.31 -11.35 16.94
CA VAL A 86 -2.65 -10.10 16.53
C VAL A 86 -3.51 -9.25 15.59
N LEU A 87 -4.75 -9.66 15.32
CA LEU A 87 -5.70 -8.96 14.47
C LEU A 87 -6.80 -8.32 15.31
N MET A 88 -6.93 -6.99 15.21
CA MET A 88 -7.81 -6.19 16.07
C MET A 88 -9.18 -5.97 15.44
N TYR A 89 -9.68 -7.00 14.75
CA TYR A 89 -10.96 -6.99 14.07
C TYR A 89 -11.53 -8.42 13.97
N THR A 90 -12.84 -8.52 13.76
CA THR A 90 -13.56 -9.78 13.53
C THR A 90 -14.82 -9.49 12.71
N PRO A 91 -15.29 -10.41 11.85
CA PRO A 91 -14.73 -11.71 11.52
C PRO A 91 -13.51 -11.64 10.58
N ILE A 92 -12.67 -12.67 10.60
CA ILE A 92 -11.55 -12.85 9.67
C ILE A 92 -12.05 -13.58 8.42
N LYS A 93 -11.72 -13.05 7.24
CA LYS A 93 -12.02 -13.64 5.94
C LYS A 93 -10.74 -14.09 5.24
N SER A 94 -10.83 -15.12 4.41
CA SER A 94 -9.68 -15.61 3.63
C SER A 94 -9.14 -14.59 2.62
N SER A 95 -9.91 -13.57 2.27
CA SER A 95 -9.51 -12.49 1.36
C SER A 95 -8.87 -11.28 2.05
N ASP A 96 -8.85 -11.23 3.38
CA ASP A 96 -8.42 -10.07 4.15
C ASP A 96 -6.98 -9.66 3.86
N VAL A 97 -6.69 -8.37 4.09
CA VAL A 97 -5.31 -7.88 4.16
C VAL A 97 -4.65 -8.56 5.37
N MET A 98 -3.49 -9.16 5.15
CA MET A 98 -2.83 -10.01 6.12
C MET A 98 -2.06 -9.25 7.18
N TRP A 99 -1.48 -8.10 6.82
CA TRP A 99 -0.63 -7.29 7.71
C TRP A 99 -0.38 -5.89 7.15
N ASN A 100 0.33 -5.07 7.94
CA ASN A 100 0.92 -3.81 7.47
C ASN A 100 1.81 -4.04 6.24
N TRP A 101 1.85 -3.06 5.34
CA TRP A 101 2.65 -3.05 4.10
C TRP A 101 2.21 -3.98 2.97
N GLU A 102 1.03 -4.60 3.06
CA GLU A 102 0.45 -5.25 1.90
C GLU A 102 0.07 -4.20 0.82
N THR A 103 0.39 -4.48 -0.43
CA THR A 103 0.29 -3.50 -1.52
C THR A 103 -0.58 -4.00 -2.67
N PHE A 104 -1.30 -3.07 -3.30
CA PHE A 104 -2.11 -3.31 -4.48
C PHE A 104 -1.63 -2.40 -5.61
N LEU A 105 -1.52 -2.93 -6.83
CA LEU A 105 -1.26 -2.14 -8.02
C LEU A 105 -2.56 -1.98 -8.80
N VAL A 106 -2.93 -0.72 -9.04
CA VAL A 106 -4.12 -0.33 -9.80
C VAL A 106 -3.67 0.36 -11.08
N ASN A 107 -4.23 -0.05 -12.22
CA ASN A 107 -3.87 0.53 -13.51
C ASN A 107 -4.63 1.84 -13.80
N LYS A 108 -4.32 2.47 -14.94
CA LYS A 108 -4.92 3.75 -15.36
C LYS A 108 -6.44 3.71 -15.59
N THR A 109 -7.03 2.53 -15.75
CA THR A 109 -8.49 2.34 -15.88
C THR A 109 -9.15 2.03 -14.54
N GLY A 110 -8.42 2.11 -13.44
CA GLY A 110 -8.93 1.81 -12.09
C GLY A 110 -8.99 0.32 -11.74
N LYS A 111 -8.53 -0.59 -12.62
CA LYS A 111 -8.57 -2.04 -12.35
C LYS A 111 -7.37 -2.44 -11.49
N VAL A 112 -7.62 -3.23 -10.45
CA VAL A 112 -6.56 -3.89 -9.68
C VAL A 112 -5.93 -5.00 -10.53
N ILE A 113 -4.61 -4.94 -10.72
CA ILE A 113 -3.87 -5.85 -11.60
C ILE A 113 -2.87 -6.73 -10.84
N ALA A 114 -2.55 -6.39 -9.60
CA ALA A 114 -1.70 -7.20 -8.76
C ALA A 114 -1.86 -6.84 -7.27
N ARG A 115 -1.52 -7.80 -6.42
CA ARG A 115 -1.50 -7.70 -4.96
C ARG A 115 -0.23 -8.39 -4.46
N ALA A 116 0.49 -7.79 -3.53
CA ALA A 116 1.77 -8.31 -3.04
C ALA A 116 1.86 -8.31 -1.52
N PRO A 117 2.55 -9.32 -0.93
CA PRO A 117 2.65 -9.47 0.51
C PRO A 117 3.48 -8.35 1.17
N PRO A 118 3.32 -8.15 2.49
CA PRO A 118 4.08 -7.20 3.30
C PRO A 118 5.61 -7.19 3.10
N ALA A 119 6.18 -8.37 2.90
CA ALA A 119 7.63 -8.55 2.81
C ALA A 119 8.22 -8.22 1.43
N LEU A 120 7.38 -7.87 0.44
CA LEU A 120 7.87 -7.50 -0.88
C LEU A 120 8.69 -6.20 -0.78
N ASP A 121 9.93 -6.22 -1.28
CA ASP A 121 10.68 -4.99 -1.53
C ASP A 121 9.86 -4.09 -2.47
N PRO A 122 9.53 -2.84 -2.07
CA PRO A 122 8.81 -1.93 -2.94
C PRO A 122 9.40 -1.83 -4.36
N MET A 123 10.72 -1.87 -4.53
CA MET A 123 11.35 -1.79 -5.85
C MET A 123 11.03 -2.99 -6.75
N ALA A 124 10.57 -4.12 -6.21
CA ALA A 124 10.10 -5.26 -7.00
C ALA A 124 8.82 -4.95 -7.81
N TRP A 125 8.13 -3.84 -7.52
CA TRP A 125 7.04 -3.34 -8.35
C TRP A 125 7.50 -2.72 -9.68
N GLU A 126 8.77 -2.31 -9.76
CA GLU A 126 9.31 -1.53 -10.87
C GLU A 126 9.03 -2.12 -12.26
N PRO A 127 9.21 -3.43 -12.52
CA PRO A 127 8.93 -4.00 -13.84
C PRO A 127 7.45 -3.88 -14.25
N LYS A 128 6.53 -4.11 -13.29
CA LYS A 128 5.09 -3.98 -13.55
C LYS A 128 4.68 -2.52 -13.74
N ILE A 129 5.26 -1.60 -12.96
CA ILE A 129 5.05 -0.16 -13.12
C ILE A 129 5.51 0.28 -14.51
N GLN A 130 6.73 -0.09 -14.93
CA GLN A 130 7.23 0.24 -16.26
C GLN A 130 6.35 -0.32 -17.37
N GLN A 131 5.88 -1.56 -17.23
CA GLN A 131 4.94 -2.17 -18.17
C GLN A 131 3.64 -1.36 -18.30
N GLU A 132 3.00 -0.99 -17.18
CA GLU A 132 1.75 -0.21 -17.18
C GLU A 132 1.94 1.24 -17.65
N LEU A 133 3.14 1.79 -17.47
CA LEU A 133 3.50 3.11 -17.97
C LEU A 133 3.96 3.11 -19.43
N GLY A 134 4.16 1.94 -20.05
CA GLY A 134 4.66 1.83 -21.42
C GLY A 134 6.13 2.29 -21.55
N LEU A 135 6.95 2.03 -20.54
CA LEU A 135 8.37 2.41 -20.49
C LEU A 135 9.26 1.20 -20.82
N ASN A 136 10.34 1.45 -21.55
CA ASN A 136 11.38 0.44 -21.80
C ASN A 136 12.22 0.18 -20.53
N PRO A 137 12.95 -0.96 -20.46
CA PRO A 137 13.96 -1.17 -19.41
C PRO A 137 14.95 0.00 -19.40
N GLY A 138 14.92 0.82 -18.35
CA GLY A 138 15.69 2.08 -18.25
C GLY A 138 14.83 3.35 -18.15
N GLY A 139 13.50 3.26 -18.26
CA GLY A 139 12.58 4.38 -18.01
C GLY A 139 12.39 5.36 -19.18
N ALA A 140 12.99 5.08 -20.35
CA ALA A 140 12.73 5.84 -21.56
C ALA A 140 11.35 5.48 -22.14
N ALA A 141 10.59 6.50 -22.54
CA ALA A 141 9.33 6.32 -23.27
C ALA A 141 9.59 5.59 -24.59
N VAL A 142 8.71 4.65 -24.93
CA VAL A 142 8.71 4.02 -26.26
C VAL A 142 8.34 5.10 -27.28
N GLY A 143 9.25 5.39 -28.22
CA GLY A 143 9.00 6.33 -29.31
C GLY A 143 7.77 5.90 -30.11
N LYS A 144 6.92 6.88 -30.45
CA LYS A 144 5.77 6.69 -31.35
C LYS A 144 6.21 6.33 -32.76
#